data_AF-A0AAE9B161-F1
#
_entry.id   AF-A0AAE9B161-F1
#
_cell.length_a   1.000
_cell.length_b   1.000
_cell.length_c   1.000
_cell.angle_alpha   90.00
_cell.angle_beta   90.00
_cell.angle_gamma   90.00
#
_symmetry.space_group_name_H-M   'P 1'
#
loop_
_entity.id
_entity.type
_entity.pdbx_description
1 polymer ?
#
loop_
_entity_poly.entity_id
_entity_poly.type
_entity_poly.pdbx_seq_one_letter_code
_entity_poly.pdbx_strand_id
1 'polypeptide(L)'
;REGLLRLARGWGERPGVILQEYLPREDAEDWIVHAYFDADSTPLVMFTGVKVRSWPPHAGMTANAYIVDNPELADAAARFIKQIGFSGIIDLDLRFDRRDGRYKLLDFNPRMGAQFRLFENEAGVDVVRAMHLDLTGRSVPEGEQLTGRRYIVENIDLPALLAYRRSGYTTPHAPARASGTELAWFATDDPLPFLTMLARFIRPGAKHLYQMWRSHRANHTHK
;
A
#
# COMPACT_ATOMS: atom_id res chain seq x y z
N ARG A 1 -21.66 -13.23 14.21
CA ARG A 1 -21.81 -12.03 15.09
C ARG A 1 -21.62 -12.37 16.58
N GLU A 2 -22.42 -13.27 17.17
CA GLU A 2 -22.33 -13.58 18.62
C GLU A 2 -20.96 -14.12 19.08
N GLY A 3 -20.31 -14.96 18.28
CA GLY A 3 -18.97 -15.47 18.60
C GLY A 3 -17.91 -14.37 18.71
N LEU A 4 -17.97 -13.37 17.81
CA LEU A 4 -17.05 -12.22 17.80
C LEU A 4 -17.31 -11.31 19.00
N LEU A 5 -18.59 -11.08 19.34
CA LEU A 5 -18.96 -10.35 20.56
C LEU A 5 -18.49 -11.08 21.83
N ARG A 6 -18.58 -12.41 21.89
CA ARG A 6 -18.05 -13.21 23.01
C ARG A 6 -16.54 -13.07 23.14
N LEU A 7 -15.81 -13.10 22.02
CA LEU A 7 -14.36 -12.93 22.00
C LEU A 7 -13.95 -11.52 22.45
N ALA A 8 -14.68 -10.49 22.02
CA ALA A 8 -14.41 -9.10 22.40
C ALA A 8 -14.72 -8.78 23.87
N ARG A 9 -15.57 -9.54 24.57
CA ARG A 9 -15.91 -9.29 25.99
C ARG A 9 -14.71 -9.36 26.93
N GLY A 10 -13.68 -10.14 26.58
CA GLY A 10 -12.46 -10.26 27.37
C GLY A 10 -11.42 -9.18 27.05
N TRP A 11 -11.68 -8.32 26.06
CA TRP A 11 -10.77 -7.26 25.66
C TRP A 11 -11.04 -6.04 26.56
N GLY A 12 -9.99 -5.48 27.15
CA GLY A 12 -10.10 -4.31 28.01
C GLY A 12 -10.61 -3.08 27.27
N GLU A 13 -10.94 -2.02 28.00
CA GLU A 13 -11.48 -0.79 27.40
C GLU A 13 -10.55 -0.12 26.39
N ARG A 14 -9.24 -0.46 26.42
CA ARG A 14 -8.23 0.09 25.51
C ARG A 14 -7.21 -0.93 25.03
N PRO A 15 -6.80 -0.86 23.74
CA PRO A 15 -7.39 -0.03 22.70
C PRO A 15 -8.83 -0.47 22.39
N GLY A 16 -9.70 0.51 22.13
CA GLY A 16 -11.08 0.22 21.71
C GLY A 16 -11.07 -0.55 20.39
N VAL A 17 -12.07 -1.40 20.18
CA VAL A 17 -12.13 -2.27 18.99
C VAL A 17 -13.39 -2.02 18.19
N ILE A 18 -13.25 -2.12 16.88
CA ILE A 18 -14.34 -2.02 15.93
C ILE A 18 -14.53 -3.40 15.30
N LEU A 19 -15.77 -3.87 15.29
CA LEU A 19 -16.15 -5.04 14.52
C LEU A 19 -16.74 -4.57 13.19
N GLN A 20 -16.09 -4.97 12.10
CA GLN A 20 -16.50 -4.64 10.74
C GLN A 20 -16.76 -5.90 9.90
N GLU A 21 -17.52 -5.75 8.83
CA GLU A 21 -17.68 -6.80 7.82
C GLU A 21 -16.32 -7.10 7.16
N TYR A 22 -16.04 -8.38 6.97
CA TYR A 22 -14.91 -8.81 6.15
C TYR A 22 -15.36 -8.94 4.71
N LEU A 23 -14.75 -8.16 3.80
CA LEU A 23 -14.98 -8.30 2.37
C LEU A 23 -14.03 -9.37 1.81
N PRO A 24 -14.53 -10.51 1.32
CA PRO A 24 -13.69 -11.52 0.71
C PRO A 24 -12.97 -10.96 -0.52
N ARG A 25 -11.79 -11.47 -0.82
CA ARG A 25 -10.97 -10.93 -1.92
C ARG A 25 -11.55 -11.28 -3.28
N GLU A 26 -12.12 -12.47 -3.40
CA GLU A 26 -12.85 -12.95 -4.55
C GLU A 26 -14.02 -12.05 -4.95
N ASP A 27 -14.44 -11.16 -4.04
CA ASP A 27 -15.51 -10.19 -4.23
C ASP A 27 -15.02 -8.74 -4.23
N ALA A 28 -13.76 -8.46 -3.86
CA ALA A 28 -13.30 -7.09 -3.65
C ALA A 28 -11.89 -6.77 -4.15
N GLU A 29 -11.68 -5.51 -4.53
CA GLU A 29 -10.40 -4.96 -4.96
C GLU A 29 -9.89 -3.93 -3.98
N ASP A 30 -8.58 -3.95 -3.71
CA ASP A 30 -7.95 -3.00 -2.82
C ASP A 30 -7.44 -1.80 -3.64
N TRP A 31 -7.99 -0.62 -3.35
CA TRP A 31 -7.67 0.65 -3.99
C TRP A 31 -6.95 1.57 -3.01
N ILE A 32 -6.15 2.49 -3.56
CA ILE A 32 -5.45 3.52 -2.83
C ILE A 32 -5.67 4.88 -3.47
N VAL A 33 -5.85 5.90 -2.62
CA VAL A 33 -5.90 7.30 -3.02
C VAL A 33 -4.81 8.06 -2.27
N HIS A 34 -3.92 8.71 -3.01
CA HIS A 34 -2.89 9.60 -2.48
C HIS A 34 -3.17 11.00 -2.96
N ALA A 35 -3.27 11.97 -2.06
CA ALA A 35 -3.56 13.34 -2.44
C ALA A 35 -2.99 14.34 -1.45
N TYR A 36 -2.83 15.57 -1.91
CA TYR A 36 -2.54 16.73 -1.07
C TYR A 36 -3.65 17.77 -1.24
N PHE A 37 -4.19 18.23 -0.12
CA PHE A 37 -5.24 19.25 -0.06
C PHE A 37 -4.71 20.54 0.57
N ASP A 38 -5.04 21.67 -0.04
CA ASP A 38 -4.68 23.01 0.45
C ASP A 38 -5.50 23.44 1.68
N ALA A 39 -5.30 24.68 2.13
CA ALA A 39 -6.00 25.26 3.28
C ALA A 39 -7.53 25.33 3.11
N ASP A 40 -8.03 25.37 1.87
CA ASP A 40 -9.46 25.36 1.55
C ASP A 40 -9.99 23.94 1.34
N SER A 41 -9.19 22.89 1.59
CA SER A 41 -9.53 21.49 1.29
C SER A 41 -9.79 21.25 -0.20
N THR A 42 -9.05 21.96 -1.08
CA THR A 42 -9.03 21.73 -2.53
C THR A 42 -7.83 20.83 -2.88
N PRO A 43 -8.01 19.74 -3.65
CA PRO A 43 -6.90 18.87 -4.01
C PRO A 43 -5.98 19.58 -5.02
N LEU A 44 -4.70 19.71 -4.70
CA LEU A 44 -3.68 20.24 -5.64
C LEU A 44 -3.03 19.12 -6.45
N VAL A 45 -2.94 17.92 -5.88
CA VAL A 45 -2.60 16.69 -6.58
C VAL A 45 -3.40 15.54 -6.00
N MET A 46 -3.79 14.59 -6.84
CA MET A 46 -4.55 13.42 -6.46
C MET A 46 -4.27 12.26 -7.40
N PHE A 47 -4.06 11.09 -6.81
CA PHE A 47 -3.62 9.90 -7.50
C PHE A 47 -4.44 8.71 -7.06
N THR A 48 -4.70 7.81 -7.98
CA THR A 48 -5.44 6.56 -7.74
C THR A 48 -4.59 5.38 -8.16
N GLY A 49 -4.70 4.30 -7.40
CA GLY A 49 -4.01 3.06 -7.73
C GLY A 49 -4.72 1.84 -7.20
N VAL A 50 -4.38 0.69 -7.78
CA VAL A 50 -4.90 -0.60 -7.35
C VAL A 50 -3.78 -1.45 -6.77
N LYS A 51 -4.00 -1.98 -5.57
CA LYS A 51 -3.10 -2.92 -4.91
C LYS A 51 -3.38 -4.32 -5.45
N VAL A 52 -2.36 -4.95 -6.02
CA VAL A 52 -2.49 -6.33 -6.55
C VAL A 52 -1.96 -7.37 -5.58
N ARG A 53 -1.02 -6.99 -4.71
CA ARG A 53 -0.45 -7.86 -3.68
C ARG A 53 -0.12 -7.08 -2.42
N SER A 54 -0.36 -7.73 -1.29
CA SER A 54 0.00 -7.24 0.04
C SER A 54 0.77 -8.30 0.81
N TRP A 55 1.52 -7.88 1.82
CA TRP A 55 2.17 -8.76 2.77
C TRP A 55 1.94 -8.31 4.23
N PRO A 56 1.46 -9.19 5.12
CA PRO A 56 0.96 -10.54 4.84
C PRO A 56 -0.17 -10.62 3.80
N PRO A 57 -0.44 -11.80 3.21
CA PRO A 57 -1.49 -11.93 2.22
C PRO A 57 -2.86 -11.53 2.75
N HIS A 58 -3.63 -10.82 1.92
CA HIS A 58 -4.99 -10.32 2.24
C HIS A 58 -5.08 -9.32 3.39
N ALA A 59 -3.99 -9.06 4.10
CA ALA A 59 -3.92 -8.17 5.23
C ALA A 59 -2.49 -7.67 5.39
N GLY A 60 -2.24 -6.40 5.10
CA GLY A 60 -0.94 -5.78 5.35
C GLY A 60 -0.52 -4.78 4.30
N MET A 61 0.78 -4.52 4.30
CA MET A 61 1.41 -3.50 3.48
C MET A 61 1.36 -3.87 2.00
N THR A 62 1.26 -2.87 1.13
CA THR A 62 1.42 -3.02 -0.32
C THR A 62 2.75 -3.70 -0.63
N ALA A 63 2.70 -4.82 -1.34
CA ALA A 63 3.87 -5.47 -1.93
C ALA A 63 3.99 -5.14 -3.42
N ASN A 64 2.85 -5.00 -4.11
CA ASN A 64 2.77 -4.55 -5.49
C ASN A 64 1.46 -3.79 -5.75
N ALA A 65 1.56 -2.64 -6.41
CA ALA A 65 0.45 -1.83 -6.85
C ALA A 65 0.71 -1.22 -8.23
N TYR A 66 -0.35 -0.75 -8.88
CA TYR A 66 -0.28 -0.02 -10.14
C TYR A 66 -0.98 1.34 -10.00
N ILE A 67 -0.47 2.35 -10.70
CA ILE A 67 -1.20 3.60 -10.94
C ILE A 67 -2.28 3.30 -11.98
N VAL A 68 -3.53 3.57 -11.61
CA VAL A 68 -4.70 3.30 -12.44
C VAL A 68 -5.69 4.43 -12.25
N ASP A 69 -6.07 5.08 -13.36
CA ASP A 69 -7.09 6.12 -13.37
C ASP A 69 -8.42 5.60 -12.84
N ASN A 70 -8.98 6.35 -11.90
CA ASN A 70 -10.30 6.10 -11.35
C ASN A 70 -10.99 7.42 -11.00
N PRO A 71 -11.58 8.12 -11.99
CA PRO A 71 -12.20 9.43 -11.79
C PRO A 71 -13.34 9.41 -10.77
N GLU A 72 -14.13 8.33 -10.73
CA GLU A 72 -15.22 8.17 -9.76
C GLU A 72 -14.69 8.16 -8.32
N LEU A 73 -13.64 7.38 -8.07
CA LEU A 73 -13.02 7.29 -6.76
C LEU A 73 -12.33 8.60 -6.36
N ALA A 74 -11.63 9.24 -7.30
CA ALA A 74 -10.97 10.53 -7.08
C ALA A 74 -11.97 11.63 -6.67
N ASP A 75 -13.07 11.74 -7.42
CA ASP A 75 -14.15 12.70 -7.14
C ASP A 75 -14.87 12.40 -5.81
N ALA A 76 -15.13 11.12 -5.51
CA ALA A 76 -15.68 10.73 -4.21
C ALA A 76 -14.75 11.08 -3.04
N ALA A 77 -13.44 10.86 -3.19
CA ALA A 77 -12.44 11.22 -2.18
C ALA A 77 -12.36 12.74 -2.00
N ALA A 78 -12.30 13.52 -3.08
CA ALA A 78 -12.24 14.97 -3.02
C ALA A 78 -13.46 15.57 -2.30
N ARG A 79 -14.68 15.10 -2.60
CA ARG A 79 -15.89 15.52 -1.89
C ARG A 79 -15.85 15.17 -0.40
N PHE A 80 -15.44 13.95 -0.07
CA PHE A 80 -15.34 13.51 1.32
C PHE A 80 -14.37 14.39 2.11
N ILE A 81 -13.18 14.64 1.58
CA ILE A 81 -12.17 15.48 2.23
C ILE A 81 -12.62 16.93 2.38
N LYS A 82 -13.26 17.50 1.34
CA LYS A 82 -13.86 18.85 1.40
C LYS A 82 -14.93 18.94 2.50
N GLN A 83 -15.78 17.93 2.63
CA GLN A 83 -16.88 17.91 3.61
C GLN A 83 -16.38 17.88 5.06
N ILE A 84 -15.25 17.21 5.33
CA ILE A 84 -14.66 17.18 6.66
C ILE A 84 -13.71 18.36 6.93
N GLY A 85 -13.40 19.17 5.92
CA GLY A 85 -12.51 20.34 6.04
C GLY A 85 -11.05 19.96 6.34
N PHE A 86 -10.56 18.85 5.78
CA PHE A 86 -9.18 18.41 6.01
C PHE A 86 -8.22 19.01 4.99
N SER A 87 -7.08 19.49 5.49
CA SER A 87 -5.94 19.97 4.70
C SER A 87 -4.68 19.16 5.03
N GLY A 88 -3.81 18.99 4.04
CA GLY A 88 -2.60 18.18 4.16
C GLY A 88 -2.63 16.92 3.28
N ILE A 89 -1.66 16.04 3.54
CA ILE A 89 -1.50 14.79 2.79
C ILE A 89 -2.46 13.71 3.33
N ILE A 90 -3.09 12.99 2.41
CA ILE A 90 -3.86 11.78 2.71
C ILE A 90 -3.32 10.55 1.98
N ASP A 91 -3.42 9.40 2.65
CA ASP A 91 -3.30 8.05 2.10
C ASP A 91 -4.55 7.28 2.52
N LEU A 92 -5.49 7.09 1.59
CA LEU A 92 -6.73 6.37 1.84
C LEU A 92 -6.62 4.97 1.29
N ASP A 93 -6.97 4.00 2.14
CA ASP A 93 -7.16 2.62 1.73
C ASP A 93 -8.65 2.38 1.53
N LEU A 94 -9.04 1.98 0.32
CA LEU A 94 -10.42 1.66 -0.02
C LEU A 94 -10.53 0.23 -0.52
N ARG A 95 -11.71 -0.35 -0.33
CA ARG A 95 -12.06 -1.62 -0.94
C ARG A 95 -13.28 -1.45 -1.84
N PHE A 96 -13.12 -1.78 -3.11
CA PHE A 96 -14.22 -1.84 -4.06
C PHE A 96 -14.92 -3.18 -3.92
N ASP A 97 -16.17 -3.18 -3.44
CA ASP A 97 -16.98 -4.37 -3.28
C ASP A 97 -17.78 -4.62 -4.57
N ARG A 98 -17.47 -5.68 -5.31
CA ARG A 98 -18.11 -5.99 -6.59
C ARG A 98 -19.52 -6.57 -6.43
N ARG A 99 -19.93 -6.95 -5.22
CA ARG A 99 -21.28 -7.45 -4.95
C ARG A 99 -22.31 -6.31 -5.03
N ASP A 100 -21.91 -5.10 -4.63
CA ASP A 100 -22.77 -3.91 -4.63
C ASP A 100 -22.24 -2.74 -5.49
N GLY A 101 -21.02 -2.86 -6.04
CA GLY A 101 -20.40 -1.87 -6.90
C GLY A 101 -19.93 -0.61 -6.16
N ARG A 102 -19.59 -0.69 -4.87
CA ARG A 102 -19.26 0.47 -4.05
C ARG A 102 -17.84 0.45 -3.50
N TYR A 103 -17.21 1.62 -3.46
CA TYR A 103 -15.98 1.83 -2.70
C TYR A 103 -16.30 2.03 -1.22
N LYS A 104 -15.63 1.26 -0.36
CA LYS A 104 -15.75 1.28 1.10
C LYS A 104 -14.42 1.70 1.69
N LEU A 105 -14.40 2.83 2.40
CA LEU A 105 -13.20 3.33 3.07
C LEU A 105 -12.79 2.34 4.18
N LEU A 106 -11.58 1.82 4.10
CA LEU A 106 -11.01 0.90 5.08
C LEU A 106 -10.18 1.66 6.12
N ASP A 107 -9.32 2.57 5.68
CA ASP A 107 -8.44 3.33 6.57
C ASP A 107 -8.17 4.73 6.02
N PHE A 108 -8.09 5.70 6.93
CA PHE A 108 -7.70 7.08 6.64
C PHE A 108 -6.36 7.32 7.32
N ASN A 109 -5.30 7.48 6.54
CA ASN A 109 -3.99 7.88 7.03
C ASN A 109 -3.73 9.36 6.70
N PRO A 110 -3.84 10.31 7.66
CA PRO A 110 -3.60 11.74 7.44
C PRO A 110 -2.09 12.05 7.42
N ARG A 111 -1.37 11.38 6.52
CA ARG A 111 0.08 11.44 6.39
C ARG A 111 0.49 10.93 5.01
N MET A 112 1.77 11.10 4.68
CA MET A 112 2.36 10.42 3.53
C MET A 112 2.27 8.89 3.69
N GLY A 113 1.78 8.24 2.63
CA GLY A 113 1.79 6.78 2.53
C GLY A 113 3.17 6.25 2.14
N ALA A 114 3.48 5.00 2.48
CA ALA A 114 4.79 4.41 2.18
C ALA A 114 5.07 4.33 0.66
N GLN A 115 4.01 4.20 -0.13
CA GLN A 115 4.01 4.08 -1.59
C GLN A 115 3.96 5.44 -2.32
N PHE A 116 4.09 6.57 -1.63
CA PHE A 116 3.86 7.88 -2.25
C PHE A 116 4.73 8.16 -3.49
N ARG A 117 5.96 7.64 -3.55
CA ARG A 117 6.87 7.77 -4.70
C ARG A 117 6.40 7.04 -5.96
N LEU A 118 5.46 6.10 -5.83
CA LEU A 118 4.79 5.54 -6.99
C LEU A 118 4.07 6.66 -7.76
N PHE A 119 3.50 7.61 -7.04
CA PHE A 119 2.57 8.60 -7.57
C PHE A 119 3.25 9.92 -7.86
N GLU A 120 3.37 10.21 -9.15
CA GLU A 120 3.81 11.49 -9.68
C GLU A 120 2.89 11.85 -10.85
N ASN A 121 2.66 13.14 -11.04
CA ASN A 121 2.07 13.64 -12.27
C ASN A 121 3.13 13.80 -13.38
N GLU A 122 2.69 14.14 -14.59
CA GLU A 122 3.58 14.38 -15.74
C GLU A 122 4.63 15.48 -15.50
N ALA A 123 4.36 16.42 -14.59
CA ALA A 123 5.31 17.46 -14.16
C ALA A 123 6.29 16.99 -13.06
N GLY A 124 6.24 15.71 -12.67
CA GLY A 124 7.08 15.12 -11.63
C GLY A 124 6.71 15.62 -10.22
N VAL A 125 5.43 15.93 -9.97
CA VAL A 125 4.95 16.37 -8.66
C VAL A 125 4.26 15.20 -7.95
N ASP A 126 4.80 14.82 -6.80
CA ASP A 126 4.18 13.92 -5.82
C ASP A 126 3.49 14.71 -4.68
N VAL A 127 2.81 14.03 -3.77
CA VAL A 127 2.11 14.67 -2.64
C VAL A 127 3.02 15.46 -1.68
N VAL A 128 4.28 15.05 -1.51
CA VAL A 128 5.26 15.73 -0.66
C VAL A 128 5.78 16.98 -1.36
N ARG A 129 6.06 16.88 -2.66
CA ARG A 129 6.48 18.02 -3.49
C ARG A 129 5.35 19.05 -3.60
N ALA A 130 4.11 18.62 -3.79
CA ALA A 130 2.94 19.50 -3.79
C ALA A 130 2.80 20.24 -2.45
N MET A 131 2.86 19.52 -1.32
CA MET A 131 2.85 20.13 0.01
C MET A 131 3.97 21.15 0.20
N HIS A 132 5.18 20.83 -0.23
CA HIS A 132 6.31 21.75 -0.12
C HIS A 132 6.11 23.01 -0.96
N LEU A 133 5.62 22.89 -2.20
CA LEU A 133 5.37 24.03 -3.07
C LEU A 133 4.28 24.95 -2.48
N ASP A 134 3.14 24.37 -2.09
CA ASP A 134 2.02 25.11 -1.51
C ASP A 134 2.41 25.86 -0.22
N LEU A 135 3.01 25.16 0.76
CA LEU A 135 3.43 25.75 2.03
C LEU A 135 4.52 26.82 1.89
N THR A 136 5.17 26.91 0.72
CA THR A 136 6.18 27.95 0.43
C THR A 136 5.66 29.03 -0.51
N GLY A 137 4.36 29.04 -0.81
CA GLY A 137 3.70 30.02 -1.67
C GLY A 137 4.07 29.90 -3.16
N ARG A 138 4.58 28.74 -3.59
CA ARG A 138 4.88 28.46 -5.00
C ARG A 138 3.69 27.74 -5.64
N SER A 139 3.47 27.99 -6.92
CA SER A 139 2.49 27.27 -7.71
C SER A 139 2.82 25.78 -7.76
N VAL A 140 1.81 24.93 -7.53
CA VAL A 140 1.90 23.48 -7.77
C VAL A 140 1.60 23.22 -9.25
N PRO A 141 2.55 22.69 -10.05
CA PRO A 141 2.29 22.36 -11.45
C PRO A 141 1.18 21.30 -11.57
N GLU A 142 0.15 21.63 -12.33
CA GLU A 142 -0.89 20.68 -12.75
C GLU A 142 -0.32 19.65 -13.74
N GLY A 143 -0.94 18.48 -13.77
CA GLY A 143 -0.60 17.41 -14.70
C GLY A 143 -1.38 16.14 -14.39
N GLU A 144 -1.57 15.31 -15.41
CA GLU A 144 -2.19 14.00 -15.27
C GLU A 144 -1.27 13.03 -14.52
N GLN A 145 -1.84 12.02 -13.86
CA GLN A 145 -1.05 10.97 -13.22
C GLN A 145 -0.40 10.02 -14.24
N LEU A 146 0.76 9.46 -13.90
CA LEU A 146 1.51 8.55 -14.79
C LEU A 146 0.95 7.12 -14.81
N THR A 147 -0.22 6.93 -15.42
CA THR A 147 -0.95 5.65 -15.46
C THR A 147 -0.13 4.47 -16.00
N GLY A 148 -0.34 3.29 -15.40
CA GLY A 148 0.30 2.04 -15.80
C GLY A 148 1.67 1.76 -15.16
N ARG A 149 2.27 2.73 -14.45
CA ARG A 149 3.47 2.47 -13.63
C ARG A 149 3.13 1.52 -12.49
N ARG A 150 4.09 0.65 -12.17
CA ARG A 150 3.99 -0.34 -11.11
C ARG A 150 4.93 -0.01 -9.96
N TYR A 151 4.51 -0.26 -8.74
CA TYR A 151 5.36 -0.23 -7.54
C TYR A 151 5.64 -1.66 -7.07
N ILE A 152 6.87 -1.93 -6.63
CA ILE A 152 7.26 -3.21 -6.03
C ILE A 152 8.08 -2.95 -4.75
N VAL A 153 7.69 -3.63 -3.66
CA VAL A 153 8.50 -3.72 -2.45
C VAL A 153 9.29 -5.02 -2.48
N GLU A 154 10.57 -4.93 -2.86
CA GLU A 154 11.36 -6.05 -3.35
C GLU A 154 11.49 -7.21 -2.35
N ASN A 155 11.59 -6.91 -1.05
CA ASN A 155 11.75 -7.95 -0.02
C ASN A 155 10.48 -8.73 0.27
N ILE A 156 9.30 -8.18 -0.02
CA ILE A 156 8.01 -8.82 0.30
C ILE A 156 7.23 -9.23 -0.94
N ASP A 157 7.55 -8.71 -2.13
CA ASP A 157 6.80 -9.05 -3.33
C ASP A 157 6.96 -10.51 -3.76
N LEU A 158 8.18 -11.07 -3.67
CA LEU A 158 8.39 -12.48 -4.01
C LEU A 158 7.59 -13.44 -3.09
N PRO A 159 7.65 -13.35 -1.76
CA PRO A 159 6.84 -14.21 -0.90
C PRO A 159 5.33 -13.93 -1.07
N ALA A 160 4.93 -12.67 -1.28
CA ALA A 160 3.54 -12.34 -1.60
C ALA A 160 3.08 -13.00 -2.91
N LEU A 161 3.90 -12.94 -3.96
CA LEU A 161 3.62 -13.58 -5.25
C LEU A 161 3.42 -15.09 -5.08
N LEU A 162 4.29 -15.77 -4.33
CA LEU A 162 4.18 -17.20 -4.08
C LEU A 162 2.90 -17.57 -3.31
N ALA A 163 2.52 -16.75 -2.32
CA ALA A 163 1.26 -16.94 -1.59
C ALA A 163 0.04 -16.71 -2.50
N TYR A 164 0.09 -15.69 -3.36
CA TYR A 164 -1.01 -15.28 -4.22
C TYR A 164 -1.21 -16.21 -5.42
N ARG A 165 -0.15 -16.87 -5.91
CA ARG A 165 -0.22 -17.85 -7.00
C ARG A 165 -1.22 -18.98 -6.74
N ARG A 166 -1.49 -19.29 -5.47
CA ARG A 166 -2.45 -20.33 -5.07
C ARG A 166 -3.90 -19.84 -5.00
N SER A 167 -4.15 -18.54 -5.11
CA SER A 167 -5.48 -17.95 -4.92
C SER A 167 -6.37 -17.99 -6.16
N GLY A 168 -5.80 -18.14 -7.36
CA GLY A 168 -6.56 -18.08 -8.63
C GLY A 168 -7.17 -16.71 -8.97
N TYR A 169 -7.01 -15.71 -8.10
CA TYR A 169 -7.59 -14.39 -8.24
C TYR A 169 -6.69 -13.44 -9.04
N THR A 170 -7.26 -12.77 -10.04
CA THR A 170 -6.65 -11.65 -10.75
C THR A 170 -7.35 -10.36 -10.38
N THR A 171 -6.60 -9.29 -10.11
CA THR A 171 -7.16 -7.95 -9.88
C THR A 171 -7.64 -7.38 -11.23
N PRO A 172 -8.95 -7.21 -11.46
CA PRO A 172 -9.50 -6.78 -12.74
C PRO A 172 -8.93 -5.46 -13.27
N HIS A 173 -8.79 -4.45 -12.41
CA HIS A 173 -8.30 -3.13 -12.83
C HIS A 173 -6.78 -3.05 -12.97
N ALA A 174 -6.05 -4.13 -12.69
CA ALA A 174 -4.61 -4.13 -12.87
C ALA A 174 -4.23 -4.18 -14.36
N PRO A 175 -3.33 -3.32 -14.84
CA PRO A 175 -2.79 -3.41 -16.19
C PRO A 175 -2.13 -4.76 -16.46
N ALA A 176 -2.34 -5.31 -17.65
CA ALA A 176 -1.71 -6.57 -18.08
C ALA A 176 -0.17 -6.45 -18.13
N ARG A 177 0.35 -5.27 -18.45
CA ARG A 177 1.78 -4.96 -18.48
C ARG A 177 2.03 -3.58 -17.87
N ALA A 178 3.09 -3.48 -17.07
CA ALA A 178 3.54 -2.19 -16.53
C ALA A 178 4.25 -1.36 -17.60
N SER A 179 3.99 -0.05 -17.63
CA SER A 179 4.73 0.91 -18.46
C SER A 179 6.11 1.25 -17.88
N GLY A 180 6.24 1.14 -16.56
CA GLY A 180 7.49 1.31 -15.81
C GLY A 180 7.39 0.64 -14.45
N THR A 181 8.50 0.51 -13.73
CA THR A 181 8.51 -0.05 -12.36
C THR A 181 9.31 0.85 -11.43
N GLU A 182 8.65 1.33 -10.38
CA GLU A 182 9.24 1.98 -9.22
C GLU A 182 9.53 0.91 -8.16
N LEU A 183 10.75 0.94 -7.62
CA LEU A 183 11.21 0.01 -6.60
C LEU A 183 11.26 0.71 -5.25
N ALA A 184 10.91 0.01 -4.17
CA ALA A 184 10.85 0.61 -2.84
C ALA A 184 12.23 0.85 -2.22
N TRP A 185 13.21 0.00 -2.55
CA TRP A 185 14.53 0.03 -1.92
C TRP A 185 15.67 0.32 -2.88
N PHE A 186 15.63 -0.22 -4.11
CA PHE A 186 16.72 -0.09 -5.06
C PHE A 186 16.63 1.22 -5.86
N ALA A 187 17.67 2.03 -5.72
CA ALA A 187 17.95 3.17 -6.57
C ALA A 187 19.35 3.00 -7.19
N THR A 188 19.53 3.36 -8.46
CA THR A 188 20.82 3.17 -9.16
C THR A 188 21.90 4.14 -8.68
N ASP A 189 21.49 5.31 -8.22
CA ASP A 189 22.33 6.39 -7.68
C ASP A 189 22.55 6.28 -6.16
N ASP A 190 21.71 5.52 -5.45
CA ASP A 190 21.91 5.17 -4.03
C ASP A 190 21.53 3.69 -3.74
N PRO A 191 22.45 2.73 -4.00
CA PRO A 191 22.15 1.31 -3.82
C PRO A 191 22.27 0.81 -2.36
N LEU A 192 22.79 1.63 -1.43
CA LEU A 192 23.09 1.20 -0.05
C LEU A 192 21.84 0.81 0.77
N PRO A 193 20.68 1.51 0.67
CA PRO A 193 19.45 1.10 1.33
C PRO A 193 19.00 -0.30 0.92
N PHE A 194 19.05 -0.63 -0.36
CA PHE A 194 18.72 -1.95 -0.89
C PHE A 194 19.63 -3.04 -0.33
N LEU A 195 20.95 -2.84 -0.34
CA LEU A 195 21.90 -3.80 0.23
C LEU A 195 21.68 -4.00 1.74
N THR A 196 21.37 -2.93 2.46
CA THR A 196 21.06 -2.97 3.89
C THR A 196 19.77 -3.75 4.16
N MET A 197 18.73 -3.52 3.36
CA MET A 197 17.50 -4.28 3.40
C MET A 197 17.77 -5.77 3.16
N LEU A 198 18.54 -6.14 2.13
CA LEU A 198 18.86 -7.54 1.82
C LEU A 198 19.57 -8.20 3.00
N ALA A 199 20.57 -7.55 3.58
CA ALA A 199 21.28 -8.05 4.74
C ALA A 199 20.32 -8.27 5.94
N ARG A 200 19.41 -7.33 6.21
CA ARG A 200 18.43 -7.44 7.31
C ARG A 200 17.39 -8.53 7.06
N PHE A 201 16.97 -8.73 5.83
CA PHE A 201 15.98 -9.74 5.46
C PHE A 201 16.55 -11.16 5.47
N ILE A 202 17.80 -11.34 5.03
CA ILE A 202 18.46 -12.65 4.93
C ILE A 202 19.03 -13.11 6.29
N ARG A 203 19.50 -12.18 7.15
CA ARG A 203 20.15 -12.50 8.44
C ARG A 203 19.36 -13.47 9.33
N PRO A 204 18.04 -13.31 9.55
CA PRO A 204 17.26 -14.25 10.35
C PRO A 204 17.22 -15.67 9.74
N GLY A 205 17.03 -15.78 8.43
CA GLY A 205 16.99 -17.06 7.71
C GLY A 205 18.35 -17.76 7.66
N ALA A 206 19.42 -17.01 7.41
CA ALA A 206 20.79 -17.53 7.42
C ALA A 206 21.21 -18.01 8.81
N LYS A 207 20.83 -17.29 9.87
CA LYS A 207 21.08 -17.71 11.26
C LYS A 207 20.35 -19.01 11.60
N HIS A 208 19.10 -19.16 11.15
CA HIS A 208 18.33 -20.37 11.36
C HIS A 208 18.89 -21.58 10.59
N LEU A 209 19.25 -21.40 9.32
CA LEU A 209 19.91 -22.43 8.49
C LEU A 209 21.28 -22.84 9.06
N TYR A 210 22.09 -21.88 9.51
CA TYR A 210 23.37 -22.15 10.15
C TYR A 210 23.22 -22.94 11.46
N GLN A 211 22.22 -22.61 12.27
CA GLN A 211 21.89 -23.35 13.50
C GLN A 211 21.47 -24.80 13.17
N MET A 212 20.59 -25.01 12.18
CA MET A 212 20.20 -26.36 11.74
C MET A 212 21.39 -27.17 11.21
N TRP A 213 22.24 -26.57 10.38
CA TRP A 213 23.42 -27.22 9.84
C TRP A 213 24.42 -27.63 10.94
N ARG A 214 24.64 -26.77 11.94
CA ARG A 214 25.45 -27.11 13.13
C ARG A 214 24.88 -28.27 13.93
N SER A 215 23.56 -28.28 14.16
CA SER A 215 22.88 -29.36 14.87
C SER A 215 22.96 -30.69 14.13
N HIS A 216 22.89 -30.68 12.79
CA HIS A 216 23.06 -31.88 11.97
C HIS A 216 24.49 -32.41 11.97
N ARG A 217 25.51 -31.53 11.96
CA ARG A 217 26.92 -31.94 12.07
C ARG A 217 27.25 -32.55 13.43
N ALA A 218 26.72 -32.00 14.52
CA ALA A 218 26.96 -32.53 15.87
C ALA A 218 26.38 -33.95 16.07
N ASN A 219 25.28 -34.28 15.39
CA ASN A 219 24.68 -35.62 15.42
C ASN A 219 25.41 -36.66 14.55
N HIS A 220 26.27 -36.24 13.62
CA HIS A 220 27.05 -37.13 12.75
C HIS A 220 28.44 -37.49 13.31
N THR A 221 28.91 -36.80 14.35
CA THR A 221 30.19 -37.08 15.04
C THR A 221 30.07 -38.08 16.21
N HIS A 222 28.88 -38.66 16.43
CA HIS A 222 28.62 -39.65 17.49
C HIS A 222 28.21 -41.05 16.94
N LYS A 223 28.60 -41.37 15.70
CA LYS A 223 28.61 -42.75 15.17
C LYS A 223 30.04 -43.14 14.86
#